data_AF-A0A1Y2CVU2-F1
#
_entry.id   AF-A0A1Y2CVU2-F1
#
_cell.length_a   1.000
_cell.length_b   1.000
_cell.length_c   1.000
_cell.angle_alpha   90.00
_cell.angle_beta   90.00
_cell.angle_gamma   90.00
#
_symmetry.space_group_name_H-M   'P 1'
#
loop_
_entity.id
_entity.type
_entity.pdbx_description
1 polymer ?
#
loop_
_entity_poly.entity_id
_entity_poly.type
_entity_poly.pdbx_seq_one_letter_code
_entity_poly.pdbx_strand_id
1 'polypeptide(L)'
;MLPTFNSVGDVVLLEFLTWRWKRDVAVGDVVVAHSPLHFNRIVCKRVLGLPGDTVLKDPTVGAETVKVPPGHVWLQGDNMSHSIDSRTYGPLPMGLLKGKVLFKLWPHFEIVK
;
A
#
# COMPACT_ATOMS: atom_id res chain seq x y z
N MET A 1 3.64 -9.45 2.15
CA MET A 1 2.77 -9.15 0.99
C MET A 1 2.61 -10.41 0.14
N LEU A 2 2.43 -11.58 0.76
CA LEU A 2 2.17 -12.81 0.02
C LEU A 2 0.78 -12.70 -0.62
N PRO A 3 0.55 -13.25 -1.82
CA PRO A 3 1.51 -13.99 -2.65
C PRO A 3 2.39 -13.09 -3.55
N THR A 4 2.06 -11.80 -3.69
CA THR A 4 2.75 -10.85 -4.61
C THR A 4 4.25 -10.76 -4.35
N PHE A 5 4.63 -10.72 -3.09
CA PHE A 5 6.03 -10.79 -2.66
C PHE A 5 6.24 -11.94 -1.68
N ASN A 6 7.32 -12.67 -1.90
CA ASN A 6 7.84 -13.70 -1.02
C ASN A 6 8.23 -13.10 0.34
N SER A 7 8.26 -13.94 1.37
CA SER A 7 8.66 -13.53 2.71
C SER A 7 10.12 -13.08 2.78
N VAL A 8 10.98 -13.59 1.90
CA VAL A 8 12.42 -13.29 1.82
C VAL A 8 12.87 -13.39 0.36
N GLY A 9 13.86 -12.58 -0.02
CA GLY A 9 14.65 -12.76 -1.25
C GLY A 9 14.18 -11.97 -2.47
N ASP A 10 13.02 -11.32 -2.42
CA ASP A 10 12.55 -10.48 -3.52
C ASP A 10 13.35 -9.19 -3.62
N VAL A 11 13.70 -8.83 -4.85
CA VAL A 11 14.33 -7.54 -5.18
C VAL A 11 13.33 -6.74 -5.98
N VAL A 12 13.06 -5.51 -5.58
CA VAL A 12 12.05 -4.64 -6.21
C VAL A 12 12.65 -3.31 -6.65
N LEU A 13 12.16 -2.79 -7.78
CA LEU A 13 12.46 -1.43 -8.21
C LEU A 13 11.44 -0.46 -7.63
N LEU A 14 11.93 0.53 -6.89
CA LEU A 14 11.14 1.60 -6.29
C LEU A 14 11.35 2.93 -7.03
N GLU A 15 10.26 3.59 -7.36
CA GLU A 15 10.23 4.94 -7.91
C GLU A 15 9.87 5.93 -6.79
N PHE A 16 10.72 6.93 -6.52
CA PHE A 16 10.61 7.81 -5.35
C PHE A 16 10.17 9.24 -5.66
N LEU A 17 10.25 9.67 -6.91
CA LEU A 17 10.26 11.07 -7.30
C LEU A 17 9.03 11.45 -8.14
N THR A 18 8.76 10.73 -9.22
CA THR A 18 7.73 11.10 -10.18
C THR A 18 6.34 11.06 -9.59
N TRP A 19 6.05 10.11 -8.69
CA TRP A 19 4.74 10.05 -8.05
C TRP A 19 4.45 11.26 -7.15
N ARG A 20 5.47 11.90 -6.56
CA ARG A 20 5.28 13.12 -5.75
C ARG A 20 4.87 14.30 -6.62
N TRP A 21 5.43 14.40 -7.82
CA TRP A 21 5.15 15.50 -8.74
C TRP A 21 3.86 15.29 -9.52
N LYS A 22 3.64 14.09 -10.06
CA LYS A 22 2.46 13.77 -10.87
C LYS A 22 1.23 13.43 -10.03
N ARG A 23 1.41 13.07 -8.76
CA ARG A 23 0.37 12.54 -7.87
C ARG A 23 -0.41 11.40 -8.53
N ASP A 24 0.31 10.51 -9.21
CA ASP A 24 -0.22 9.43 -10.04
C ASP A 24 -0.37 8.09 -9.31
N VAL A 25 -0.54 8.14 -7.99
CA VAL A 25 -0.87 6.94 -7.21
C VAL A 25 -2.29 6.51 -7.55
N ALA A 26 -2.44 5.26 -7.97
CA ALA A 26 -3.70 4.65 -8.38
C ALA A 26 -4.09 3.50 -7.45
N VAL A 27 -5.38 3.14 -7.43
CA VAL A 27 -5.84 1.89 -6.82
C VAL A 27 -5.18 0.70 -7.53
N GLY A 28 -4.74 -0.28 -6.75
CA GLY A 28 -3.95 -1.42 -7.22
C GLY A 28 -2.46 -1.24 -7.03
N ASP A 29 -1.94 0.00 -7.02
CA ASP A 29 -0.51 0.24 -6.89
C ASP A 29 0.06 -0.33 -5.59
N VAL A 30 1.25 -0.90 -5.66
CA VAL A 30 2.03 -1.23 -4.47
C VAL A 30 2.92 -0.04 -4.11
N VAL A 31 2.80 0.42 -2.88
CA VAL A 31 3.56 1.55 -2.36
C VAL A 31 4.34 1.17 -1.11
N VAL A 32 5.43 1.89 -0.93
CA VAL A 32 6.24 1.88 0.28
C VAL A 32 5.97 3.15 1.05
N ALA A 33 5.73 3.04 2.36
CA ALA A 33 5.39 4.17 3.21
C ALA A 33 6.05 4.06 4.60
N HIS A 34 6.16 5.17 5.30
CA HIS A 34 6.50 5.15 6.72
C HIS A 34 5.34 4.61 7.55
N SER A 35 5.62 3.74 8.51
CA SER A 35 4.60 3.21 9.41
C SER A 35 4.10 4.31 10.36
N PRO A 36 2.78 4.50 10.52
CA PRO A 36 2.24 5.46 11.48
C PRO A 36 2.40 4.98 12.92
N LEU A 37 2.58 3.67 13.14
CA LEU A 37 2.75 3.08 14.47
C LEU A 37 4.22 3.15 14.93
N HIS A 38 5.16 3.06 14.00
CA HIS A 38 6.60 3.05 14.30
C HIS A 38 7.39 3.84 13.26
N PHE A 39 7.78 5.07 13.59
CA PHE A 39 8.41 6.01 12.64
C PHE A 39 9.73 5.51 12.01
N ASN A 40 10.43 4.58 12.66
CA ASN A 40 11.67 3.99 12.12
C ASN A 40 11.41 2.75 11.24
N ARG A 41 10.15 2.42 10.92
CA ARG A 41 9.79 1.27 10.09
C ARG A 41 9.12 1.72 8.81
N ILE A 42 9.57 1.10 7.73
CA ILE A 42 8.99 1.23 6.41
C ILE A 42 8.07 0.02 6.17
N VAL A 43 6.89 0.27 5.62
CA VAL A 43 5.90 -0.74 5.25
C VAL A 43 5.69 -0.76 3.75
N CYS A 44 5.43 -1.95 3.19
CA CYS A 44 5.02 -2.13 1.81
C CYS A 44 3.58 -2.65 1.79
N LYS A 45 2.68 -1.95 1.09
CA LYS A 45 1.24 -2.24 1.05
C LYS A 45 0.66 -1.88 -0.32
N ARG A 46 -0.51 -2.42 -0.63
CA ARG A 46 -1.28 -2.11 -1.82
C ARG A 46 -2.29 -1.00 -1.55
N VAL A 47 -2.46 -0.10 -2.50
CA VAL A 47 -3.47 0.95 -2.48
C VAL A 47 -4.82 0.36 -2.86
N LEU A 48 -5.77 0.44 -1.93
CA LEU A 48 -7.14 -0.05 -2.11
C LEU A 48 -8.15 1.09 -2.24
N GLY A 49 -7.78 2.30 -1.81
CA GLY A 49 -8.61 3.50 -1.96
C GLY A 49 -7.81 4.79 -1.93
N LEU A 50 -8.26 5.75 -2.71
CA LEU A 50 -7.72 7.09 -2.87
C LEU A 50 -8.58 8.12 -2.15
N PRO A 51 -8.12 9.38 -2.01
CA PRO A 51 -8.91 10.43 -1.37
C PRO A 51 -10.32 10.55 -1.95
N GLY A 52 -11.34 10.43 -1.10
CA GLY A 52 -12.75 10.51 -1.48
C GLY A 52 -13.43 9.17 -1.74
N ASP A 53 -12.67 8.09 -1.92
CA ASP A 53 -13.22 6.75 -2.16
C ASP A 53 -13.92 6.21 -0.92
N THR A 54 -14.91 5.33 -1.14
CA THR A 54 -15.51 4.51 -0.09
C THR A 54 -15.00 3.08 -0.26
N VAL A 55 -14.25 2.61 0.72
CA VAL A 55 -13.64 1.26 0.69
C VAL A 55 -14.32 0.35 1.70
N LEU A 56 -14.38 -0.93 1.38
CA LEU A 56 -14.74 -1.96 2.34
C LEU A 56 -13.58 -2.14 3.34
N LYS A 57 -13.85 -2.00 4.64
CA LYS A 57 -12.83 -2.00 5.67
C LYS A 57 -12.16 -3.37 5.77
N ASP A 58 -12.93 -4.42 6.00
CA ASP A 58 -12.43 -5.80 5.99
C ASP A 58 -13.41 -6.73 5.28
N PRO A 59 -13.06 -7.27 4.09
CA PRO A 59 -13.93 -8.16 3.34
C PRO A 59 -14.23 -9.50 4.04
N THR A 60 -13.46 -9.89 5.06
CA THR A 60 -13.66 -11.18 5.76
C THR A 60 -14.65 -11.10 6.91
N VAL A 61 -14.89 -9.91 7.48
CA VAL A 61 -15.64 -9.75 8.73
C VAL A 61 -17.01 -9.09 8.51
N GLY A 62 -17.19 -8.28 7.47
CA GLY A 62 -18.51 -7.72 7.16
C GLY A 62 -18.52 -6.50 6.23
N ALA A 63 -19.70 -5.90 6.08
CA ALA A 63 -19.99 -4.81 5.15
C ALA A 63 -19.60 -3.39 5.65
N GLU A 64 -18.75 -3.27 6.69
CA GLU A 64 -18.35 -1.96 7.21
C GLU A 64 -17.51 -1.22 6.14
N THR A 65 -17.97 -0.04 5.74
CA THR A 65 -17.27 0.79 4.77
C THR A 65 -16.65 2.01 5.44
N VAL A 66 -15.53 2.46 4.89
CA VAL A 66 -14.80 3.65 5.35
C VAL A 66 -14.65 4.59 4.17
N LYS A 67 -14.99 5.88 4.38
CA LYS A 67 -14.68 6.93 3.42
C LYS A 67 -13.26 7.44 3.65
N VAL A 68 -12.43 7.38 2.61
CA VAL A 68 -11.04 7.83 2.66
C VAL A 68 -11.00 9.36 2.68
N PRO A 69 -10.42 10.00 3.71
CA PRO A 69 -10.37 11.45 3.79
C PRO A 69 -9.53 12.10 2.67
N PRO A 70 -9.75 13.39 2.36
CA PRO A 70 -8.86 14.16 1.51
C PRO A 70 -7.38 14.02 1.95
N GLY A 71 -6.48 13.83 0.98
CA GLY A 71 -5.04 13.70 1.24
C GLY A 71 -4.60 12.39 1.92
N HIS A 72 -5.50 11.41 2.08
CA HIS A 72 -5.19 10.10 2.65
C HIS A 72 -5.38 8.98 1.62
N VAL A 73 -4.75 7.83 1.88
CA VAL A 73 -4.90 6.60 1.10
C VAL A 73 -5.25 5.46 2.03
N TRP A 74 -6.06 4.53 1.54
CA TRP A 74 -6.33 3.27 2.21
C TRP A 74 -5.38 2.21 1.67
N LEU A 75 -4.51 1.70 2.55
CA LEU A 75 -3.50 0.69 2.23
C LEU A 75 -3.81 -0.63 2.92
N GLN A 76 -3.79 -1.75 2.19
CA GLN A 76 -3.89 -3.09 2.75
C GLN A 76 -2.77 -4.00 2.23
N GLY A 77 -2.43 -5.01 3.03
CA GLY A 77 -1.50 -6.04 2.59
C GLY A 77 -2.22 -7.19 1.90
N ASP A 78 -1.62 -7.70 0.83
CA ASP A 78 -2.19 -8.83 0.05
C ASP A 78 -2.38 -10.11 0.88
N ASN A 79 -1.58 -10.27 1.95
CA ASN A 79 -1.77 -11.34 2.93
C ASN A 79 -2.69 -10.84 4.06
N MET A 80 -4.00 -10.91 3.82
CA MET A 80 -5.02 -10.31 4.67
C MET A 80 -4.97 -10.76 6.14
N SER A 81 -4.72 -12.04 6.41
CA SER A 81 -4.73 -12.60 7.76
C SER A 81 -3.50 -12.22 8.60
N HIS A 82 -2.41 -11.79 7.95
CA HIS A 82 -1.13 -11.51 8.62
C HIS A 82 -0.61 -10.09 8.33
N SER A 83 -1.49 -9.17 7.96
CA SER A 83 -1.11 -7.79 7.64
C SER A 83 -1.63 -6.81 8.69
N ILE A 84 -0.70 -6.08 9.31
CA ILE A 84 -1.02 -4.84 10.04
C ILE A 84 -1.04 -3.71 9.01
N ASP A 85 -2.21 -3.13 8.77
CA ASP A 85 -2.47 -2.15 7.73
C ASP A 85 -3.59 -1.17 8.10
N SER A 86 -4.21 -0.50 7.12
CA SER A 86 -5.22 0.54 7.39
C SER A 86 -6.45 0.00 8.13
N ARG A 87 -6.69 -1.31 8.12
CA ARG A 87 -7.71 -1.94 8.97
C ARG A 87 -7.44 -1.74 10.46
N THR A 88 -6.17 -1.67 10.83
CA THR A 88 -5.71 -1.53 12.22
C THR A 88 -5.56 -0.07 12.62
N TYR A 89 -4.94 0.77 11.77
CA TYR A 89 -4.58 2.15 12.12
C TYR A 89 -5.31 3.24 11.32
N GLY A 90 -6.24 2.85 10.44
CA GLY A 90 -7.01 3.78 9.60
C GLY A 90 -6.27 4.25 8.34
N PRO A 91 -6.86 5.20 7.59
CA PRO A 91 -6.28 5.75 6.37
C PRO A 91 -4.93 6.42 6.63
N LEU A 92 -3.98 6.29 5.70
CA LEU A 92 -2.63 6.83 5.85
C LEU A 92 -2.49 8.16 5.09
N PRO A 93 -1.92 9.23 5.71
CA PRO A 93 -1.59 10.45 4.99
C PRO A 93 -0.66 10.19 3.80
N MET A 94 -0.99 10.72 2.62
CA MET A 94 -0.18 10.53 1.42
C MET A 94 1.26 11.07 1.57
N GLY A 95 1.49 12.01 2.48
CA GLY A 95 2.83 12.51 2.81
C GLY A 95 3.77 11.45 3.40
N LEU A 96 3.24 10.36 3.96
CA LEU A 96 4.03 9.24 4.48
C LEU A 96 4.48 8.26 3.39
N LEU A 97 3.92 8.35 2.18
CA LEU A 97 4.37 7.55 1.06
C LEU A 97 5.81 7.91 0.70
N LYS A 98 6.62 6.90 0.41
CA LYS A 98 8.03 7.02 0.05
C LYS A 98 8.25 6.78 -1.43
N GLY A 99 7.68 5.71 -1.95
CA GLY A 99 7.84 5.30 -3.34
C GLY A 99 6.77 4.32 -3.79
N LYS A 100 6.67 4.16 -5.10
CA LYS A 100 5.84 3.15 -5.76
C LYS A 100 6.73 2.01 -6.23
N VAL A 101 6.29 0.78 -6.03
CA VAL A 101 6.95 -0.41 -6.59
C VAL A 101 6.52 -0.54 -8.04
N LEU A 102 7.47 -0.55 -8.97
CA LEU A 102 7.20 -0.71 -10.41
C LEU A 102 7.39 -2.15 -10.87
N PHE A 103 8.48 -2.77 -10.42
CA PHE A 103 8.88 -4.10 -10.86
C PHE A 103 9.38 -4.93 -9.70
N LYS A 104 9.09 -6.24 -9.73
CA LYS A 104 9.86 -7.26 -9.04
C LYS A 104 10.94 -7.71 -10.02
N LEU A 105 12.21 -7.57 -9.65
CA LEU A 105 13.36 -7.88 -10.50
C LEU A 105 13.86 -9.32 -10.29
N TRP A 106 13.65 -9.88 -9.09
CA TRP A 106 14.10 -11.22 -8.70
C TRP A 106 13.08 -11.85 -7.73
N PRO A 107 12.84 -13.18 -7.72
CA PRO A 107 13.51 -14.23 -8.50
C PRO A 107 13.11 -14.31 -9.98
N HIS A 108 11.96 -13.73 -10.33
CA HIS A 108 11.51 -13.60 -11.70
C HIS A 108 11.09 -12.15 -11.93
N PHE A 109 11.36 -11.64 -13.13
CA PHE A 109 10.93 -10.31 -13.51
C PHE A 109 9.40 -10.26 -13.64
N GLU A 110 8.77 -9.31 -12.97
CA GLU A 110 7.33 -9.09 -12.99
C GLU A 110 7.00 -7.61 -12.90
N ILE A 111 6.03 -7.16 -13.70
CA ILE A 111 5.46 -5.83 -13.56
C ILE A 111 4.44 -5.88 -12.44
N VAL A 112 4.68 -5.12 -11.37
CA VAL A 112 3.79 -5.09 -10.21
C VAL A 112 2.68 -4.09 -10.49
N LYS A 113 1.47 -4.58 -10.76
CA LYS A 113 0.25 -3.78 -10.88
C LYS A 113 -0.78 -4.22 -9.84
#